data_AF-G8CP82-F1
#
_entry.id   AF-G8CP82-F1
#
_cell.length_a   1.000
_cell.length_b   1.000
_cell.length_c   1.000
_cell.angle_alpha   90.00
_cell.angle_beta   90.00
_cell.angle_gamma   90.00
#
_symmetry.space_group_name_H-M   'P 1'
#
loop_
_entity.id
_entity.type
_entity.pdbx_description
1 polymer ?
#
loop_
_entity_poly.entity_id
_entity_poly.type
_entity_poly.pdbx_seq_one_letter_code
_entity_poly.pdbx_strand_id
1 'polypeptide(L)' 'MNRKDDQAGSHCPEPLTRPPLSADEISVLKCMALMEEEDRATFIRVAQRIAEATVKRRS' A
#
# COMPACT_ATOMS: atom_id res chain seq x y z
N MET A 1 11.20 51.58 1.38
CA MET A 1 10.07 50.71 0.98
C MET A 1 10.60 49.28 0.95
N ASN A 2 10.44 48.51 2.03
CA ASN A 2 10.96 47.14 2.12
C ASN A 2 9.80 46.19 1.86
N ARG A 3 9.72 45.65 0.63
CA ARG A 3 8.74 44.64 0.25
C ARG A 3 9.08 43.36 1.01
N LYS A 4 8.15 42.91 1.86
CA LYS A 4 8.10 41.53 2.35
C LYS A 4 7.67 40.67 1.16
N ASP A 5 8.59 39.86 0.65
CA ASP A 5 8.23 38.76 -0.24
C ASP A 5 7.52 37.70 0.61
N ASP A 6 6.19 37.75 0.61
CA ASP A 6 5.34 36.66 1.10
C ASP A 6 5.48 35.49 0.12
N GLN A 7 6.59 34.77 0.25
CA GLN A 7 6.82 33.51 -0.44
C GLN A 7 5.93 32.48 0.25
N ALA A 8 4.65 32.46 -0.15
CA ALA A 8 3.75 31.34 0.06
C ALA A 8 4.37 30.16 -0.71
N GLY A 9 5.30 29.47 -0.05
CA GLY A 9 5.88 28.23 -0.54
C GLY A 9 4.72 27.32 -0.92
N SER A 10 4.64 27.02 -2.21
CA SER A 10 3.76 26.00 -2.76
C SER A 10 4.06 24.72 -1.99
N HIS A 11 3.25 24.44 -0.96
CA HIS A 11 3.34 23.22 -0.19
C HIS A 11 2.72 22.13 -1.06
N CYS A 12 3.47 21.71 -2.08
CA CYS A 12 3.15 20.52 -2.84
C CYS A 12 3.24 19.36 -1.84
N PRO A 13 2.13 18.64 -1.54
CA PRO A 13 2.26 17.44 -0.75
C PRO A 13 3.21 16.50 -1.49
N GLU A 14 4.24 16.02 -0.80
CA GLU A 14 5.15 15.03 -1.37
C GLU A 14 4.30 13.92 -1.99
N PRO A 15 4.58 13.52 -3.26
CA PRO A 15 3.87 12.40 -3.86
C PRO A 15 4.01 11.22 -2.91
N LEU A 16 2.91 10.55 -2.58
CA LEU A 16 2.94 9.28 -1.85
C LEU A 16 3.68 8.27 -2.74
N THR A 17 5.02 8.32 -2.72
CA THR A 17 5.92 7.42 -3.43
C THR A 17 5.89 6.11 -2.68
N ARG A 18 4.80 5.36 -2.88
CA ARG A 18 4.78 3.97 -2.49
C ARG A 18 5.91 3.28 -3.27
N PRO A 19 6.79 2.53 -2.60
CA PRO A 19 7.79 1.76 -3.31
C PRO A 19 7.09 0.85 -4.33
N PRO A 20 7.70 0.64 -5.50
CA PRO A 20 7.16 -0.29 -6.49
C PRO A 20 6.96 -1.67 -5.88
N LEU A 21 5.93 -2.37 -6.36
CA LEU A 21 5.72 -3.76 -5.99
C LEU A 21 6.92 -4.61 -6.43
N SER A 22 7.32 -5.52 -5.55
CA SER A 22 8.29 -6.57 -5.86
C SER A 22 7.74 -7.54 -6.91
N ALA A 23 8.65 -8.31 -7.54
CA ALA A 23 8.26 -9.34 -8.50
C ALA A 23 7.30 -10.37 -7.90
N ASP A 24 7.50 -10.72 -6.61
CA ASP A 24 6.68 -11.67 -5.87
C ASP A 24 5.26 -11.12 -5.66
N GLU A 25 5.13 -9.85 -5.24
CA GLU A 25 3.83 -9.19 -5.09
C GLU A 25 3.08 -9.10 -6.42
N ILE A 26 3.78 -8.80 -7.51
CA ILE A 26 3.19 -8.79 -8.86
C ILE A 26 2.72 -10.19 -9.26
N SER A 27 3.50 -11.24 -8.94
CA SER A 27 3.11 -12.62 -9.24
C SER A 27 1.85 -13.03 -8.48
N VAL A 28 1.76 -12.68 -7.19
CA VAL A 28 0.55 -12.93 -6.38
C VAL A 28 -0.67 -12.24 -7.00
N LEU A 29 -0.54 -10.97 -7.42
CA LEU A 29 -1.63 -10.25 -8.07
C LEU A 29 -2.08 -10.92 -9.38
N LYS A 30 -1.14 -11.42 -10.18
CA LYS A 30 -1.46 -12.17 -11.41
C LYS A 30 -2.24 -13.45 -11.09
N CYS A 31 -1.86 -14.19 -10.06
CA CYS A 31 -2.60 -15.37 -9.62
C CYS A 31 -4.01 -14.99 -9.15
N MET A 32 -4.14 -13.93 -8.33
CA MET A 32 -5.43 -13.46 -7.83
C MET A 32 -6.38 -13.00 -8.94
N ALA A 33 -5.85 -12.44 -10.02
CA ALA A 33 -6.64 -12.01 -11.18
C ALA A 33 -7.29 -13.19 -11.93
N LEU A 34 -6.75 -14.41 -11.78
CA LEU A 34 -7.27 -15.63 -12.38
C LEU A 34 -8.24 -16.38 -11.47
N MET A 35 -8.43 -15.93 -10.22
CA MET A 35 -9.30 -16.58 -9.25
C MET A 35 -10.75 -16.12 -9.40
N GLU A 36 -11.68 -17.06 -9.16
CA GLU A 36 -13.08 -16.76 -8.92
C GLU A 36 -13.24 -15.75 -7.78
N GLU A 37 -14.29 -14.93 -7.84
CA GLU A 37 -14.49 -13.85 -6.87
C GLU A 37 -14.66 -14.35 -5.43
N GLU A 38 -15.36 -15.46 -5.24
CA GLU A 38 -15.55 -16.09 -3.93
C GLU A 38 -14.22 -16.60 -3.34
N ASP A 39 -13.39 -17.24 -4.18
CA ASP A 39 -12.08 -17.76 -3.78
C ASP A 39 -11.10 -16.64 -3.49
N ARG A 40 -11.11 -15.58 -4.30
CA ARG A 40 -10.30 -14.37 -4.09
C ARG A 40 -10.65 -13.69 -2.76
N ALA A 41 -11.94 -13.53 -2.47
CA ALA A 41 -12.39 -12.95 -1.20
C ALA A 41 -11.97 -13.81 0.00
N THR A 42 -12.06 -15.13 -0.13
CA THR A 42 -11.61 -16.08 0.90
C THR A 42 -10.10 -16.01 1.12
N PHE A 43 -9.32 -15.97 0.05
CA PHE A 43 -7.86 -15.82 0.11
C PHE A 43 -7.44 -14.56 0.87
N ILE A 44 -8.05 -13.40 0.55
CA ILE A 44 -7.76 -12.13 1.24
C ILE A 44 -8.04 -12.23 2.74
N ARG A 45 -9.20 -12.79 3.13
CA ARG A 45 -9.57 -12.95 4.55
C ARG A 45 -8.58 -13.84 5.31
N VAL A 46 -8.13 -14.93 4.69
CA VAL A 46 -7.17 -15.85 5.31
C VAL A 46 -5.80 -15.19 5.44
N ALA A 47 -5.32 -14.52 4.39
CA ALA A 47 -4.05 -13.80 4.41
C ALA A 47 -4.01 -12.72 5.52
N GLN A 48 -5.10 -11.97 5.70
CA GLN A 48 -5.24 -10.99 6.78
C GLN A 48 -5.13 -11.63 8.17
N ARG A 49 -5.86 -12.73 8.42
CA ARG A 49 -5.77 -13.45 9.72
C ARG A 49 -4.36 -13.95 10.02
N ILE A 50 -3.64 -14.44 9.01
CA ILE A 50 -2.25 -14.88 9.15
C ILE A 50 -1.35 -13.69 9.50
N ALA A 51 -1.49 -12.57 8.79
CA ALA A 51 -0.71 -11.37 9.06
C ALA A 51 -0.91 -10.89 10.51
N GLU A 52 -2.17 -10.79 10.96
CA GLU A 52 -2.51 -10.42 12.34
C GLU A 52 -1.90 -11.38 13.37
N ALA A 53 -2.02 -12.69 13.16
CA ALA A 53 -1.45 -13.69 14.05
C ALA A 53 0.08 -13.64 14.10
N THR A 54 0.72 -13.31 12.96
CA THR A 54 2.18 -13.21 12.86
C THR A 54 2.71 -11.96 13.53
N VAL A 55 1.99 -10.84 13.44
CA VAL A 55 2.34 -9.60 14.16
C VAL A 55 2.18 -9.81 15.67
N LYS A 56 1.08 -10.41 16.14
CA LYS A 56 0.86 -10.69 17.58
C LYS A 56 1.93 -11.56 18.22
N ARG A 57 2.57 -12.46 17.45
CA ARG A 57 3.67 -13.32 17.95
C ARG A 57 5.02 -12.61 18.07
N ARG A 58 5.15 -11.40 17.51
CA ARG A 58 6.40 -10.62 17.51
C ARG A 58 6.37 -9.46 18.53
N SER A 59 5.27 -9.26 19.25
CA SER A 59 5.12 -8.28 20.34
C SER A 59 5.42 -8.86 21.71
#